data_AF-A0A534WAJ0-F1
#
_entry.id   AF-A0A534WAJ0-F1
#
_cell.length_a   1.000
_cell.length_b   1.000
_cell.length_c   1.000
_cell.angle_alpha   90.00
_cell.angle_beta   90.00
_cell.angle_gamma   90.00
#
_symmetry.space_group_name_H-M   'P 1'
#
loop_
_entity.id
_entity.type
_entity.pdbx_description
1 polymer ?
#
loop_
_entity_poly.entity_id
_entity_poly.type
_entity_poly.pdbx_seq_one_letter_code
_entity_poly.pdbx_strand_id
1 'polypeptide(L)'
;MLPEDRNVSEPVSRALLWLFVINLGVALGAGLYDSRIVVPRWIGAAQHWNAEAARQDDTGRRFWGLVTTVPLTLLTLANLIAAWRAPAPVRGWWLATAVAALADRVITFAYFIPTMVRLMRAPDSPSSAAVATQWARLNYVRLAILVAALLTALRAFSLSYQRPV
;
A
#
# COMPACT_ATOMS: atom_id res chain seq x y z
N MET A 1 17.95 28.77 12.82
CA MET A 1 17.59 27.36 13.02
C MET A 1 18.34 26.88 14.24
N LEU A 2 17.65 26.72 15.37
CA LEU A 2 18.27 26.56 16.68
C LEU A 2 18.77 25.11 16.88
N PRO A 3 19.80 24.88 17.71
CA PRO A 3 20.39 23.55 17.94
C PRO A 3 19.40 22.50 18.50
N GLU A 4 18.32 22.93 19.17
CA GLU A 4 17.31 22.04 19.77
C GLU A 4 16.48 21.26 18.74
N ASP A 5 16.25 21.81 17.55
CA ASP A 5 15.38 21.21 16.53
C ASP A 5 15.93 19.89 15.96
N ARG A 6 17.26 19.70 15.98
CA ARG A 6 17.89 18.50 15.41
C ARG A 6 17.59 17.25 16.23
N ASN A 7 17.52 17.38 17.56
CA ASN A 7 17.52 16.23 18.47
C ASN A 7 16.18 15.46 18.47
N VAL A 8 15.05 16.16 18.24
CA VAL A 8 13.71 15.54 18.15
C VAL A 8 13.41 15.03 16.74
N SER A 9 13.96 15.68 15.71
CA SER A 9 13.69 15.34 14.31
C SER A 9 14.21 13.95 13.89
N GLU A 10 15.30 13.49 14.50
CA GLU A 10 15.93 12.21 14.17
C GLU A 10 15.15 11.00 14.71
N PRO A 11 14.77 10.95 16.01
CA PRO A 11 13.92 9.88 16.54
C PRO A 11 12.57 9.77 15.81
N VAL A 12 11.95 10.91 15.50
CA VAL A 12 10.67 10.96 14.77
C VAL A 12 10.83 10.42 13.35
N SER A 13 11.86 10.85 12.63
CA SER A 13 12.17 10.35 11.28
C SER A 13 12.38 8.84 11.27
N ARG A 14 13.10 8.32 12.27
CA ARG A 14 13.36 6.89 12.42
C ARG A 14 12.08 6.11 12.73
N ALA A 15 11.22 6.64 13.61
CA ALA A 15 9.92 6.05 13.91
C ALA A 15 9.01 6.04 12.67
N LEU A 16 9.00 7.11 11.88
CA LEU A 16 8.24 7.18 10.62
C LEU A 16 8.68 6.11 9.63
N LEU A 17 10.00 5.90 9.47
CA LEU A 17 10.52 4.86 8.58
C LEU A 17 10.18 3.45 9.08
N TRP A 18 10.29 3.20 10.39
CA TRP A 18 9.86 1.95 11.02
C TRP A 18 8.39 1.63 10.74
N LEU A 19 7.51 2.57 11.08
CA LEU A 19 6.08 2.42 10.87
C LEU A 19 5.76 2.21 9.40
N PHE A 20 6.50 2.86 8.50
CA PHE A 20 6.32 2.70 7.07
C PHE A 20 6.71 1.30 6.59
N VAL A 21 7.86 0.77 7.03
CA VAL A 21 8.29 -0.61 6.73
C VAL A 21 7.26 -1.63 7.22
N ILE A 22 6.82 -1.51 8.48
CA ILE A 22 5.83 -2.41 9.08
C ILE A 22 4.53 -2.36 8.28
N ASN A 23 4.02 -1.16 8.01
CA ASN A 23 2.73 -1.01 7.34
C ASN A 23 2.76 -1.46 5.87
N LEU A 24 3.90 -1.26 5.17
CA LEU A 24 4.12 -1.83 3.83
C LEU A 24 4.13 -3.36 3.87
N GLY A 25 4.78 -3.96 4.87
CA GLY A 25 4.77 -5.41 5.09
C GLY A 25 3.37 -5.97 5.33
N VAL A 26 2.60 -5.33 6.21
CA VAL A 26 1.19 -5.70 6.47
C VAL A 26 0.34 -5.57 5.20
N ALA A 27 0.47 -4.47 4.47
CA ALA A 27 -0.26 -4.25 3.22
C ALA A 27 0.08 -5.30 2.15
N LEU A 28 1.36 -5.68 2.02
CA LEU A 28 1.78 -6.74 1.10
C LEU A 28 1.21 -8.11 1.51
N GLY A 29 1.33 -8.48 2.78
CA GLY A 29 0.81 -9.75 3.30
C GLY A 29 -0.70 -9.88 3.13
N ALA A 30 -1.45 -8.85 3.54
CA ALA A 30 -2.90 -8.81 3.36
C ALA A 30 -3.30 -8.82 1.88
N GLY A 31 -2.55 -8.11 1.03
CA GLY A 31 -2.82 -8.08 -0.41
C GLY A 31 -2.59 -9.42 -1.10
N LEU A 32 -1.58 -10.19 -0.66
CA LEU A 32 -1.37 -11.57 -1.10
C LEU A 32 -2.50 -12.49 -0.62
N TYR A 33 -2.91 -12.37 0.65
CA TYR A 33 -4.04 -13.14 1.19
C TYR A 33 -5.33 -12.86 0.42
N ASP A 34 -5.68 -11.60 0.20
CA ASP A 34 -6.86 -11.22 -0.57
C ASP A 34 -6.78 -11.79 -1.99
N SER A 35 -5.63 -11.66 -2.66
CA SER A 35 -5.47 -12.16 -4.04
C SER A 35 -5.58 -13.68 -4.16
N ARG A 36 -5.20 -14.44 -3.14
CA ARG A 36 -5.09 -15.91 -3.20
C ARG A 36 -6.25 -16.64 -2.56
N ILE A 37 -6.89 -16.03 -1.56
CA ILE A 37 -7.91 -16.69 -0.73
C ILE A 37 -9.26 -16.01 -0.90
N VAL A 38 -9.31 -14.68 -0.86
CA VAL A 38 -10.58 -13.94 -0.83
C VAL A 38 -11.13 -13.72 -2.25
N VAL A 39 -10.35 -13.10 -3.13
CA VAL A 39 -10.74 -12.74 -4.51
C VAL A 39 -11.21 -13.96 -5.34
N PRO A 40 -10.61 -15.16 -5.25
CA PRO A 40 -11.11 -16.33 -5.97
C PRO A 40 -12.54 -16.75 -5.58
N ARG A 41 -13.03 -16.35 -4.40
CA ARG A 41 -14.43 -16.59 -3.99
C ARG A 41 -15.40 -15.63 -4.68
N TRP A 42 -14.92 -14.47 -5.14
CA TRP A 42 -15.72 -13.47 -5.84
C TRP A 42 -15.73 -13.73 -7.35
N ILE A 43 -14.60 -14.19 -7.89
CA ILE A 43 -14.39 -14.44 -9.31
C ILE A 43 -14.20 -15.94 -9.49
N GLY A 44 -15.33 -16.65 -9.65
CA GLY A 44 -15.32 -18.11 -9.77
C GLY A 44 -14.58 -18.61 -11.01
N ALA A 45 -14.26 -19.91 -11.06
CA ALA A 45 -13.54 -20.54 -12.18
C ALA A 45 -14.20 -20.36 -13.55
N ALA A 46 -15.52 -20.08 -13.59
CA ALA A 46 -16.30 -19.87 -14.81
C ALA A 46 -16.41 -18.39 -15.26
N GLN A 47 -15.51 -17.49 -14.81
CA GLN A 47 -15.62 -16.05 -15.08
C GLN A 47 -16.99 -15.50 -14.62
N HIS A 48 -17.42 -15.88 -13.42
CA HIS A 48 -18.64 -15.39 -12.79
C HIS A 48 -18.28 -14.32 -11.75
N TRP A 49 -19.10 -13.27 -11.64
CA TRP A 49 -18.94 -12.23 -10.62
C TRP A 49 -19.96 -12.41 -9.49
N ASN A 50 -19.47 -12.79 -8.31
CA ASN A 50 -20.28 -12.94 -7.12
C ASN A 50 -20.21 -11.67 -6.24
N ALA A 51 -21.09 -10.71 -6.55
CA ALA A 51 -21.20 -9.45 -5.80
C ALA A 51 -21.61 -9.66 -4.33
N GLU A 52 -22.37 -10.72 -4.04
CA GLU A 52 -22.85 -11.01 -2.68
C GLU A 52 -21.70 -11.49 -1.79
N ALA A 53 -20.87 -12.42 -2.27
CA ALA A 53 -19.66 -12.84 -1.56
C ALA A 53 -18.72 -11.65 -1.30
N ALA A 54 -18.53 -10.77 -2.28
CA ALA A 54 -17.72 -9.56 -2.13
C ALA A 54 -18.28 -8.61 -1.05
N ARG A 55 -19.61 -8.44 -0.98
CA ARG A 55 -20.29 -7.65 0.07
C ARG A 55 -20.24 -8.32 1.45
N GLN A 56 -20.30 -9.64 1.51
CA GLN A 56 -20.21 -10.37 2.77
C GLN A 56 -18.82 -10.30 3.37
N ASP A 57 -17.77 -10.43 2.55
CA ASP A 57 -16.39 -10.30 3.01
C ASP A 57 -16.08 -8.84 3.41
N ASP A 58 -16.52 -7.85 2.62
CA ASP A 58 -16.36 -6.40 2.85
C ASP A 58 -14.94 -6.00 3.32
N THR A 59 -13.91 -6.62 2.74
CA THR A 59 -12.51 -6.43 3.17
C THR A 59 -12.10 -4.96 3.06
N GLY A 60 -12.66 -4.24 2.09
CA GLY A 60 -12.44 -2.81 1.86
C GLY A 60 -12.69 -1.96 3.11
N ARG A 61 -13.82 -2.17 3.80
CA ARG A 61 -14.16 -1.40 5.01
C ARG A 61 -13.62 -2.03 6.28
N ARG A 62 -13.74 -3.36 6.39
CA ARG A 62 -13.39 -4.08 7.61
C ARG A 62 -11.88 -4.15 7.87
N PHE A 63 -11.07 -4.08 6.83
CA PHE A 63 -9.62 -4.18 6.94
C PHE A 63 -8.91 -3.02 6.24
N TRP A 64 -9.08 -2.88 4.93
CA TRP A 64 -8.24 -1.97 4.13
C TRP A 64 -8.37 -0.52 4.57
N GLY A 65 -9.60 -0.04 4.81
CA GLY A 65 -9.88 1.32 5.27
C GLY A 65 -9.08 1.70 6.52
N LEU A 66 -9.08 0.82 7.53
CA LEU A 66 -8.52 1.05 8.85
C LEU A 66 -7.02 0.77 8.93
N VAL A 67 -6.52 -0.24 8.19
CA VAL A 67 -5.12 -0.69 8.30
C VAL A 67 -4.23 -0.01 7.28
N THR A 68 -4.76 0.33 6.10
CA THR A 68 -3.93 0.82 4.99
C THR A 68 -4.43 2.13 4.41
N THR A 69 -5.70 2.27 4.03
CA THR A 69 -6.18 3.45 3.30
C THR A 69 -5.93 4.73 4.07
N VAL A 70 -6.25 4.78 5.36
CA VAL A 70 -5.91 5.93 6.20
C VAL A 70 -4.44 5.88 6.66
N PRO A 71 -3.96 4.85 7.37
CA PRO A 71 -2.62 4.89 7.96
C PRO A 71 -1.50 4.95 6.92
N LEU A 72 -1.59 4.15 5.85
CA LEU A 72 -0.54 4.11 4.83
C LEU A 72 -0.52 5.39 3.99
N THR A 73 -1.66 6.03 3.74
CA THR A 73 -1.68 7.33 3.05
C THR A 73 -1.01 8.40 3.91
N LEU A 74 -1.35 8.50 5.19
CA LEU A 74 -0.72 9.45 6.11
C LEU A 74 0.78 9.18 6.25
N LEU A 75 1.17 7.91 6.43
CA LEU A 75 2.57 7.51 6.50
C LEU A 75 3.31 7.82 5.21
N THR A 76 2.70 7.62 4.04
CA THR A 76 3.31 7.94 2.73
C THR A 76 3.63 9.43 2.64
N LEU A 77 2.67 10.30 2.98
CA LEU A 77 2.88 11.75 2.93
C LEU A 77 3.91 12.22 3.96
N ALA A 78 3.83 11.73 5.19
CA ALA A 78 4.79 12.04 6.25
C ALA A 78 6.22 11.57 5.87
N ASN A 79 6.35 10.37 5.30
CA ASN A 79 7.64 9.83 4.87
C ASN A 79 8.19 10.56 3.65
N LEU A 80 7.36 11.05 2.73
CA LEU A 80 7.84 11.86 1.60
C LEU A 80 8.50 13.15 2.09
N ILE A 81 7.88 13.81 3.08
CA ILE A 81 8.40 15.02 3.72
C ILE A 81 9.69 14.72 4.50
N ALA A 82 9.71 13.63 5.28
CA ALA A 82 10.89 13.22 6.05
C ALA A 82 12.06 12.82 5.14
N ALA A 83 11.79 12.05 4.09
CA ALA A 83 12.78 11.62 3.11
C ALA A 83 13.47 12.81 2.42
N TRP A 84 12.72 13.88 2.11
CA TRP A 84 13.30 15.08 1.49
C TRP A 84 14.36 15.76 2.34
N ARG A 85 14.24 15.65 3.67
CA ARG A 85 15.17 16.20 4.65
C ARG A 85 16.25 15.21 5.10
N ALA A 86 16.21 13.98 4.59
CA ALA A 86 17.14 12.94 5.00
C ALA A 86 18.56 13.17 4.45
N PRO A 87 19.60 12.67 5.13
CA PRO A 87 20.97 12.70 4.63
C PRO A 87 21.17 11.87 3.35
N ALA A 88 22.16 12.25 2.54
CA ALA A 88 22.36 11.73 1.18
C ALA A 88 22.38 10.19 1.03
N PRO A 89 23.02 9.40 1.92
CA PRO A 89 23.04 7.93 1.78
C PRO A 89 21.65 7.29 1.90
N VAL A 90 20.78 7.85 2.75
CA VAL A 90 19.44 7.31 3.05
C VAL A 90 18.38 7.91 2.12
N ARG A 91 18.54 9.19 1.77
CA ARG A 91 17.55 10.01 1.05
C ARG A 91 17.07 9.36 -0.24
N GLY A 92 17.98 8.87 -1.09
CA GLY A 92 17.61 8.30 -2.38
C GLY A 92 16.66 7.10 -2.24
N TRP A 93 17.02 6.16 -1.36
CA TRP A 93 16.21 4.96 -1.09
C TRP A 93 14.89 5.28 -0.39
N TRP A 94 14.91 6.25 0.52
CA TRP A 94 13.70 6.67 1.21
C TRP A 94 12.72 7.39 0.28
N LEU A 95 13.22 8.26 -0.61
CA LEU A 95 12.39 8.90 -1.64
C LEU A 95 11.83 7.88 -2.63
N ALA A 96 12.63 6.91 -3.08
CA ALA A 96 12.15 5.82 -3.94
C ALA A 96 10.99 5.05 -3.28
N THR A 97 11.12 4.77 -1.98
CA THR A 97 10.06 4.14 -1.18
C THR A 97 8.79 4.99 -1.15
N ALA A 98 8.92 6.27 -0.80
CA ALA A 98 7.78 7.18 -0.67
C ALA A 98 7.07 7.39 -2.02
N VAL A 99 7.82 7.50 -3.12
CA VAL A 99 7.26 7.65 -4.47
C VAL A 99 6.54 6.37 -4.91
N ALA A 100 7.12 5.19 -4.70
CA ALA A 100 6.46 3.92 -5.02
C ALA A 100 5.16 3.74 -4.23
N ALA A 101 5.18 4.03 -2.92
CA ALA A 101 3.98 3.99 -2.09
C ALA A 101 2.94 5.04 -2.51
N LEU A 102 3.37 6.23 -2.94
CA LEU A 102 2.47 7.27 -3.45
C LEU A 102 1.82 6.84 -4.76
N ALA A 103 2.57 6.22 -5.68
CA ALA A 103 2.03 5.66 -6.91
C ALA A 103 0.95 4.60 -6.61
N ASP A 104 1.20 3.70 -5.66
CA ASP A 104 0.19 2.75 -5.20
C ASP A 104 -1.07 3.46 -4.68
N ARG A 105 -0.92 4.51 -3.84
CA ARG A 105 -2.07 5.27 -3.33
C ARG A 105 -2.87 5.90 -4.46
N VAL A 106 -2.20 6.56 -5.41
CA VAL A 106 -2.86 7.18 -6.56
C VAL A 106 -3.66 6.13 -7.34
N ILE A 107 -3.06 4.99 -7.66
CA ILE A 107 -3.75 3.90 -8.38
C ILE A 107 -4.91 3.34 -7.54
N THR A 108 -4.73 3.21 -6.23
CA THR A 108 -5.76 2.72 -5.31
C THR A 108 -6.99 3.63 -5.30
N PHE A 109 -6.80 4.94 -5.18
CA PHE A 109 -7.88 5.91 -5.16
C PHE A 109 -8.50 6.15 -6.53
N ALA A 110 -7.70 6.14 -7.61
CA ALA A 110 -8.18 6.40 -8.96
C ALA A 110 -8.88 5.20 -9.60
N TYR A 111 -8.45 3.98 -9.28
CA TYR A 111 -8.93 2.76 -9.95
C TYR A 111 -9.52 1.73 -8.98
N PHE A 112 -8.77 1.25 -7.99
CA PHE A 112 -9.17 0.06 -7.22
C PHE A 112 -10.43 0.28 -6.36
N ILE A 113 -10.45 1.34 -5.56
CA ILE A 113 -11.59 1.68 -4.70
C ILE A 113 -12.86 1.95 -5.53
N PRO A 114 -12.86 2.89 -6.50
CA PRO A 114 -14.07 3.18 -7.25
C PRO A 114 -14.55 2.00 -8.09
N THR A 115 -13.63 1.19 -8.66
CA THR A 115 -14.00 -0.01 -9.41
C THR A 115 -14.64 -1.06 -8.50
N MET A 116 -14.10 -1.31 -7.31
CA MET A 116 -14.69 -2.27 -6.37
C MET A 116 -16.06 -1.81 -5.88
N VAL A 117 -16.24 -0.52 -5.56
CA VAL A 117 -17.54 0.04 -5.18
C VAL A 117 -18.59 -0.14 -6.28
N ARG A 118 -18.21 0.03 -7.55
CA ARG A 118 -19.08 -0.24 -8.71
C ARG A 118 -19.39 -1.73 -8.85
N LEU A 119 -18.38 -2.59 -8.77
CA LEU A 119 -18.53 -4.05 -8.88
C LEU A 119 -19.45 -4.61 -7.79
N MET A 120 -19.33 -4.15 -6.54
CA MET A 120 -20.21 -4.56 -5.43
C MET A 120 -21.69 -4.22 -5.65
N ARG A 121 -22.01 -3.34 -6.60
CA ARG A 121 -23.39 -2.98 -6.99
C ARG A 121 -23.80 -3.57 -8.35
N ALA A 122 -22.86 -4.13 -9.09
CA ALA A 122 -23.10 -4.67 -10.42
C ALA A 122 -23.76 -6.06 -10.32
N PRO A 123 -24.67 -6.40 -11.25
CA PRO A 123 -25.19 -7.76 -11.35
C PRO A 123 -24.07 -8.71 -11.80
N ASP A 124 -24.29 -10.00 -11.60
CA ASP A 124 -23.49 -10.99 -12.29
C ASP A 124 -23.75 -10.92 -13.80
N SER A 125 -22.69 -10.69 -14.57
CA SER A 125 -22.73 -10.60 -16.02
C SER A 125 -21.33 -10.83 -16.59
N PRO A 126 -21.21 -11.23 -17.86
CA PRO A 126 -19.90 -11.33 -18.52
C PRO A 126 -19.09 -10.02 -18.45
N SER A 127 -19.76 -8.86 -18.56
CA SER A 127 -19.10 -7.56 -18.41
C SER A 127 -18.56 -7.32 -17.00
N SER A 128 -19.34 -7.65 -15.96
CA SER A 128 -18.91 -7.49 -14.56
C SER A 128 -17.71 -8.39 -14.26
N ALA A 129 -17.76 -9.65 -14.72
CA ALA A 129 -16.69 -10.62 -14.53
C ALA A 129 -15.39 -10.24 -15.25
N ALA A 130 -15.49 -9.68 -16.47
CA ALA A 130 -14.32 -9.17 -17.19
C ALA A 130 -13.65 -8.02 -16.43
N VAL A 131 -14.44 -7.05 -15.93
CA VAL A 131 -13.93 -5.94 -15.12
C VAL A 131 -13.33 -6.44 -13.81
N ALA A 132 -13.99 -7.39 -13.12
CA ALA A 132 -13.47 -7.98 -11.89
C ALA A 132 -12.16 -8.75 -12.13
N THR A 133 -12.06 -9.50 -13.22
CA THR A 133 -10.84 -10.21 -13.62
C THR A 133 -9.71 -9.23 -13.91
N GLN A 134 -10.00 -8.13 -14.63
CA GLN A 134 -9.02 -7.09 -14.88
C GLN A 134 -8.57 -6.40 -13.59
N TRP A 135 -9.50 -6.10 -12.69
CA TRP A 135 -9.20 -5.58 -11.36
C TRP A 135 -8.27 -6.52 -10.57
N ALA A 136 -8.54 -7.83 -10.58
CA ALA A 136 -7.72 -8.83 -9.90
C ALA A 136 -6.32 -8.96 -10.53
N ARG A 137 -6.21 -8.93 -11.87
CA ARG A 137 -4.92 -8.96 -12.58
C ARG A 137 -4.06 -7.75 -12.27
N LEU A 138 -4.66 -6.56 -12.32
CA LEU A 138 -3.95 -5.32 -11.98
C LEU A 138 -3.53 -5.30 -10.50
N ASN A 139 -4.21 -6.03 -9.61
CA ASN A 139 -3.80 -6.15 -8.23
C ASN A 139 -2.38 -6.72 -8.09
N TYR A 140 -1.97 -7.65 -8.96
CA TYR A 140 -0.57 -8.15 -8.95
C TYR A 140 0.45 -7.09 -9.33
N VAL A 141 0.11 -6.19 -10.26
CA VAL A 141 0.96 -5.03 -10.58
C VAL A 141 1.08 -4.13 -9.37
N ARG A 142 -0.04 -3.86 -8.68
CA ARG A 142 -0.06 -3.09 -7.45
C ARG A 142 0.80 -3.75 -6.35
N LEU A 143 0.72 -5.07 -6.19
CA LEU A 143 1.58 -5.82 -5.26
C LEU A 143 3.06 -5.74 -5.63
N ALA A 144 3.41 -5.77 -6.91
CA ALA A 144 4.80 -5.58 -7.35
C ALA A 144 5.34 -4.20 -6.96
N ILE A 145 4.51 -3.15 -7.06
CA ILE A 145 4.86 -1.80 -6.58
C ILE A 145 5.08 -1.81 -5.05
N LEU A 146 4.22 -2.49 -4.29
CA LEU A 146 4.39 -2.62 -2.83
C LEU A 146 5.66 -3.39 -2.45
N VAL A 147 6.01 -4.45 -3.20
CA VAL A 147 7.29 -5.17 -3.01
C VAL A 147 8.46 -4.24 -3.26
N ALA A 148 8.45 -3.49 -4.37
CA ALA A 148 9.51 -2.53 -4.67
C ALA A 148 9.63 -1.48 -3.54
N ALA A 149 8.51 -0.91 -3.10
CA ALA A 149 8.47 0.04 -1.99
C ALA A 149 9.06 -0.58 -0.71
N LEU A 150 8.66 -1.80 -0.35
CA LEU A 150 9.16 -2.48 0.84
C LEU A 150 10.68 -2.73 0.77
N LEU A 151 11.19 -3.19 -0.37
CA LEU A 151 12.62 -3.44 -0.55
C LEU A 151 13.44 -2.16 -0.44
N THR A 152 12.99 -1.06 -1.07
CA THR A 152 13.66 0.23 -0.93
C THR A 152 13.54 0.78 0.48
N ALA A 153 12.44 0.50 1.19
CA ALA A 153 12.24 0.90 2.58
C ALA A 153 13.24 0.18 3.49
N LEU A 154 13.39 -1.12 3.33
CA LEU A 154 14.37 -1.94 4.05
C LEU A 154 15.81 -1.50 3.76
N ARG A 155 16.11 -1.08 2.53
CA ARG A 155 17.42 -0.52 2.18
C ARG A 155 17.66 0.82 2.88
N ALA A 156 16.69 1.73 2.83
CA ALA A 156 16.77 3.02 3.55
C ALA A 156 16.93 2.78 5.06
N PHE A 157 16.17 1.83 5.60
CA PHE A 157 16.22 1.42 6.99
C PHE A 157 17.61 0.91 7.38
N SER A 158 18.17 -0.04 6.63
CA SER A 158 19.52 -0.56 6.85
C SER A 158 20.58 0.55 6.88
N LEU A 159 20.54 1.47 5.91
CA LEU A 159 21.49 2.60 5.84
C LEU A 159 21.32 3.61 6.99
N SER A 160 20.10 3.74 7.53
CA SER A 160 19.85 4.63 8.68
C SER A 160 20.50 4.14 9.98
N TYR A 161 20.79 2.84 10.09
CA TYR A 161 21.43 2.21 11.26
C TYR A 161 22.94 1.97 11.09
N GLN A 162 23.49 2.10 9.89
CA GLN A 162 24.93 1.94 9.61
C GLN A 162 25.77 3.19 9.94
N ARG A 163 25.19 4.21 10.56
CA ARG A 163 25.96 5.38 11.02
C ARG A 163 26.74 5.03 12.28
N PRO A 164 28.09 5.12 12.28
CA PRO A 164 28.83 5.19 13.53
C PRO A 164 28.41 6.46 14.27
N VAL A 165 28.31 6.35 15.59
CA VAL A 165 28.22 7.49 16.53
C VAL A 165 29.42 8.41 16.32
#